data_AF-A0A377M067-F1
#
_entry.id   AF-A0A377M067-F1
#
_cell.length_a   1.000
_cell.length_b   1.000
_cell.length_c   1.000
_cell.angle_alpha   90.00
_cell.angle_beta   90.00
_cell.angle_gamma   90.00
#
_symmetry.space_group_name_H-M   'P 1'
#
loop_
_entity.id
_entity.type
_entity.pdbx_description
1 polymer ?
#
loop_
_entity_poly.entity_id
_entity_poly.type
_entity_poly.pdbx_seq_one_letter_code
_entity_poly.pdbx_strand_id
1 'polypeptide(L)'
;MPLHLSGEAKQDDLVLYARLPARLTGSLNDPQLAFEPGALLRSRGRIIDSLDIDEIRWPLAGVKLTQKGVDGRLQAILRAHENEMGDFELHLDGQANDFLPDNGLWQWRYWGKGGFTPMNARWMWPEKANGATNSSS
;
A
#
# COMPACT_ATOMS: atom_id res chain seq x y z
N MET A 1 -0.79 3.78 24.91
CA MET A 1 0.67 3.67 24.93
C MET A 1 1.20 3.89 23.50
N PRO A 2 2.23 4.73 23.28
CA PRO A 2 2.84 4.88 21.97
C PRO A 2 3.69 3.64 21.63
N LEU A 3 3.60 3.18 20.39
CA LEU A 3 4.36 2.09 19.81
C LEU A 3 5.04 2.59 18.54
N HIS A 4 6.29 2.19 18.34
CA HIS A 4 7.01 2.50 17.13
C HIS A 4 7.52 1.19 16.56
N LEU A 5 6.87 0.68 15.52
CA LEU A 5 7.34 -0.50 14.82
C LEU A 5 8.19 -0.03 13.63
N SER A 6 9.49 -0.25 13.71
CA SER A 6 10.39 0.00 12.59
C SER A 6 11.22 -1.24 12.31
N GLY A 7 11.43 -1.54 11.03
CA GLY A 7 12.17 -2.72 10.62
C GLY A 7 12.56 -2.63 9.16
N GLU A 8 13.68 -3.28 8.83
CA GLU A 8 14.10 -3.50 7.46
C GLU A 8 14.19 -5.01 7.25
N ALA A 9 13.60 -5.51 6.17
CA ALA A 9 13.69 -6.90 5.78
C ALA A 9 14.20 -6.96 4.34
N LYS A 10 15.25 -7.75 4.11
CA LYS A 10 15.80 -8.01 2.77
C LYS A 10 15.48 -9.45 2.39
N GLN A 11 14.84 -9.61 1.24
CA GLN A 11 14.54 -10.89 0.62
C GLN A 11 14.98 -10.83 -0.84
N ASP A 12 16.05 -11.54 -1.19
CA ASP A 12 16.68 -11.49 -2.51
C ASP A 12 17.00 -10.04 -2.95
N ASP A 13 16.40 -9.59 -4.05
CA ASP A 13 16.51 -8.24 -4.60
C ASP A 13 15.46 -7.26 -4.05
N LEU A 14 14.57 -7.71 -3.16
CA LEU A 14 13.55 -6.89 -2.51
C LEU A 14 14.00 -6.46 -1.12
N VAL A 15 13.89 -5.16 -0.84
CA VAL A 15 14.08 -4.58 0.49
C VAL A 15 12.78 -3.91 0.93
N LEU A 16 12.26 -4.35 2.07
CA LEU A 16 11.09 -3.80 2.74
C LEU A 16 11.54 -2.96 3.93
N TYR A 17 11.10 -1.71 3.97
CA TYR A 17 11.31 -0.76 5.05
C TYR A 17 9.96 -0.43 5.69
N ALA A 18 9.77 -0.79 6.95
CA ALA A 18 8.61 -0.43 7.74
C ALA A 18 8.97 0.69 8.72
N ARG A 19 8.20 1.78 8.72
CA ARG A 19 8.19 2.77 9.81
C ARG A 19 6.75 3.06 10.17
N LEU A 20 6.27 2.44 11.23
CA LEU A 20 4.88 2.43 11.62
C LEU A 20 4.76 2.93 13.07
N PRO A 21 4.90 4.25 13.32
CA PRO A 21 4.43 4.84 14.56
C PRO A 21 2.93 4.56 14.70
N ALA A 22 2.55 4.05 15.86
CA ALA A 22 1.19 3.69 16.18
C ALA A 22 0.91 3.93 17.65
N ARG A 23 -0.36 4.05 18.01
CA ARG A 23 -0.80 4.20 19.38
C ARG A 23 -1.70 3.03 19.71
N LEU A 24 -1.26 2.23 20.69
CA LEU A 24 -2.11 1.20 21.27
C LEU A 24 -3.00 1.84 22.32
N THR A 25 -4.31 1.73 22.12
CA THR A 25 -5.38 2.21 22.99
C THR A 25 -6.42 1.12 23.18
N GLY A 26 -7.41 1.36 24.05
CA GLY A 26 -8.46 0.39 24.33
C GLY A 26 -8.16 -0.50 25.54
N SER A 27 -9.12 -1.37 25.85
CA SER A 27 -9.04 -2.32 26.98
C SER A 27 -8.27 -3.56 26.56
N LEU A 28 -7.77 -4.36 27.51
CA LEU A 28 -7.06 -5.62 27.20
C LEU A 28 -7.91 -6.60 26.35
N ASN A 29 -9.24 -6.53 26.50
CA ASN A 29 -10.21 -7.33 25.75
C ASN A 29 -10.64 -6.69 24.42
N ASP A 30 -10.21 -5.46 24.13
CA ASP A 30 -10.45 -4.74 22.86
C ASP A 30 -9.28 -3.77 22.56
N PRO A 31 -8.05 -4.27 22.35
CA PRO A 31 -6.95 -3.44 21.89
C PRO A 31 -7.24 -2.85 20.51
N GLN A 32 -6.96 -1.56 20.39
CA GLN A 32 -7.04 -0.80 19.15
C GLN A 32 -5.68 -0.17 18.89
N LEU A 33 -5.11 -0.45 17.73
CA LEU A 33 -3.83 0.07 17.28
C LEU A 33 -4.07 1.11 16.19
N ALA A 34 -3.91 2.39 16.51
CA ALA A 34 -4.08 3.47 15.54
C ALA A 34 -2.72 3.92 14.99
N PHE A 35 -2.50 3.81 13.69
CA PHE A 35 -1.29 4.29 13.04
C PHE A 35 -1.27 5.82 13.00
N GLU A 36 -0.18 6.40 13.51
CA GLU A 36 0.00 7.85 13.59
C GLU A 36 0.51 8.42 12.25
N PRO A 37 0.36 9.74 12.02
CA PRO A 37 0.95 10.40 10.87
C PRO A 37 2.45 10.10 10.77
N GLY A 38 2.90 9.68 9.59
CA GLY A 38 4.27 9.20 9.37
C GLY A 38 4.39 7.68 9.29
N ALA A 39 3.32 6.93 9.56
CA ALA A 39 3.22 5.50 9.25
C ALA A 39 3.34 5.27 7.73
N LEU A 40 4.47 4.68 7.34
CA LEU A 40 4.83 4.38 5.97
C LEU A 40 5.51 3.02 5.91
N LEU A 41 4.94 2.14 5.09
CA LEU A 41 5.63 0.95 4.63
C LEU A 41 6.14 1.24 3.22
N ARG A 42 7.43 0.97 2.98
CA ARG A 42 8.06 1.14 1.69
C ARG A 42 8.68 -0.18 1.28
N SER A 43 8.54 -0.56 0.03
CA SER A 43 9.35 -1.63 -0.55
C SER A 43 10.08 -1.12 -1.79
N ARG A 44 11.22 -1.72 -2.09
CA ARG A 44 12.03 -1.43 -3.27
C ARG A 44 12.67 -2.72 -3.73
N GLY A 45 12.75 -2.94 -5.04
CA GLY A 45 13.47 -4.07 -5.59
C GLY A 45 13.09 -4.34 -7.03
N ARG A 46 13.62 -5.41 -7.59
CA ARG A 46 13.25 -5.89 -8.91
C ARG A 46 12.33 -7.10 -8.76
N ILE A 47 11.10 -6.99 -9.25
CA ILE A 47 10.11 -8.10 -9.15
C ILE A 47 10.07 -8.92 -10.45
N ILE A 48 10.33 -8.31 -11.61
CA ILE A 48 10.47 -9.00 -12.90
C ILE A 48 11.68 -8.42 -13.65
N ASP A 49 12.39 -9.26 -14.43
CA ASP A 49 13.63 -8.88 -15.14
C ASP A 49 13.51 -7.67 -16.08
N SER A 50 12.28 -7.32 -16.46
CA SER A 50 11.98 -6.20 -17.37
C SER A 50 11.43 -4.95 -16.67
N LEU A 51 11.17 -4.97 -15.35
CA LEU A 51 10.56 -3.84 -14.65
C LEU A 51 11.29 -3.59 -13.32
N ASP A 52 12.04 -2.49 -13.27
CA ASP A 52 12.69 -2.04 -12.05
C ASP A 52 11.70 -1.23 -11.21
N ILE A 53 11.40 -1.71 -10.00
CA ILE A 53 10.50 -1.00 -9.07
C ILE A 53 11.35 -0.09 -8.18
N ASP A 54 11.32 1.21 -8.49
CA ASP A 54 12.00 2.24 -7.71
C ASP A 54 11.51 2.27 -6.26
N GLU A 55 10.19 2.26 -6.10
CA GLU A 55 9.53 2.26 -4.81
C GLU A 55 8.06 1.86 -4.89
N ILE A 56 7.63 1.10 -3.90
CA ILE A 56 6.22 0.98 -3.52
C ILE A 56 6.06 1.68 -2.17
N ARG A 57 5.11 2.59 -2.07
CA ARG A 57 4.83 3.38 -0.87
C ARG A 57 3.40 3.14 -0.41
N TRP A 58 3.27 2.64 0.81
CA TRP A 58 1.99 2.42 1.49
C TRP A 58 1.89 3.35 2.70
N PRO A 59 1.34 4.56 2.54
CA PRO A 59 1.05 5.43 3.67
C PRO A 59 -0.14 4.85 4.44
N LEU A 60 0.09 4.56 5.73
CA LEU A 60 -0.89 3.96 6.64
C LEU A 60 -1.35 4.96 7.71
N ALA A 61 -1.08 6.25 7.50
CA ALA A 61 -1.49 7.29 8.43
C ALA A 61 -3.03 7.29 8.62
N GLY A 62 -3.48 7.22 9.86
CA GLY A 62 -4.91 7.21 10.21
C GLY A 62 -5.61 5.86 10.05
N VAL A 63 -4.89 4.81 9.62
CA VAL A 63 -5.40 3.44 9.63
C VAL A 63 -5.47 2.94 11.07
N LYS A 64 -6.55 2.24 11.41
CA LYS A 64 -6.78 1.64 12.72
C LYS A 64 -6.89 0.13 12.55
N LEU A 65 -6.09 -0.60 13.32
CA LEU A 65 -6.20 -2.03 13.44
C LEU A 65 -6.93 -2.35 14.75
N THR A 66 -8.05 -3.03 14.64
CA THR A 66 -8.85 -3.51 15.77
C THR A 66 -8.94 -5.03 15.71
N GLN A 67 -9.52 -5.65 16.75
CA GLN A 67 -9.82 -7.09 16.67
C GLN A 67 -10.78 -7.45 15.54
N LYS A 68 -11.63 -6.52 15.11
CA LYS A 68 -12.59 -6.73 14.02
C LYS A 68 -11.96 -6.60 12.64
N GLY A 69 -10.76 -6.04 12.54
CA GLY A 69 -10.05 -5.85 11.29
C GLY A 69 -9.41 -4.47 11.15
N VAL A 70 -9.03 -4.17 9.92
CA VAL A 70 -8.43 -2.91 9.51
C VAL A 70 -9.51 -1.93 9.08
N ASP A 71 -9.51 -0.76 9.70
CA ASP A 71 -10.40 0.35 9.39
C ASP A 71 -9.57 1.56 8.94
N GLY A 72 -10.00 2.23 7.87
CA GLY A 72 -9.35 3.45 7.39
C GLY A 72 -8.98 3.42 5.91
N ARG A 73 -8.36 4.51 5.47
CA ARG A 73 -7.96 4.71 4.07
C ARG A 73 -6.63 4.00 3.80
N LEU A 74 -6.66 2.97 2.97
CA LEU A 74 -5.48 2.25 2.50
C LEU A 74 -5.08 2.77 1.13
N GLN A 75 -3.89 3.36 1.06
CA GLN A 75 -3.30 3.84 -0.18
C GLN A 75 -2.03 3.06 -0.51
N ALA A 76 -1.80 2.84 -1.80
CA ALA A 76 -0.55 2.32 -2.34
C ALA A 76 -0.14 3.15 -3.55
N ILE A 77 1.13 3.54 -3.61
CA ILE A 77 1.71 4.22 -4.75
C ILE A 77 2.90 3.38 -5.20
N LEU A 78 2.78 2.79 -6.37
CA LEU A 78 3.83 1.99 -7.00
C LEU A 78 4.46 2.82 -8.12
N ARG A 79 5.77 2.96 -8.05
CA ARG A 79 6.60 3.60 -9.05
C ARG A 79 7.60 2.60 -9.57
N ALA A 80 7.61 2.45 -10.88
CA ALA A 80 8.55 1.60 -11.57
C ALA A 80 9.04 2.34 -12.81
N HIS A 81 10.27 2.03 -13.22
CA HIS A 81 10.79 2.46 -14.51
C HIS A 81 11.22 1.24 -15.29
N GLU A 82 11.08 1.35 -16.60
CA GLU A 82 11.70 0.44 -17.55
C GLU A 82 12.64 1.25 -18.43
N ASN A 83 13.87 0.75 -18.62
CA ASN A 83 14.90 1.45 -19.39
C ASN A 83 14.46 1.77 -20.84
N GLU A 84 13.63 0.92 -21.44
CA GLU A 84 13.13 1.11 -22.81
C GLU A 84 11.71 1.69 -22.83
N MET A 85 10.79 1.22 -21.99
CA MET A 85 9.40 1.72 -21.97
C MET A 85 9.14 2.97 -21.12
N GLY A 86 10.08 3.48 -20.31
CA GLY A 86 9.94 4.71 -19.51
C GLY A 86 9.30 4.54 -18.12
N ASP A 87 8.82 5.65 -17.51
CA ASP A 87 8.33 5.66 -16.12
C ASP A 87 6.85 5.28 -16.01
N PHE A 88 6.51 4.51 -14.98
CA PHE A 88 5.16 4.07 -14.65
C PHE A 88 4.82 4.41 -13.20
N GLU A 89 3.65 5.02 -13.00
CA GLU A 89 3.11 5.32 -11.67
C GLU A 89 1.69 4.79 -11.55
N LEU A 90 1.49 3.84 -10.64
CA LEU A 90 0.22 3.21 -10.29
C LEU A 90 -0.18 3.70 -8.90
N HIS A 91 -1.36 4.29 -8.79
CA HIS A 91 -1.98 4.67 -7.54
C HIS A 91 -3.13 3.72 -7.26
N LEU A 92 -3.23 3.31 -6.01
CA LEU A 92 -4.33 2.55 -5.48
C LEU A 92 -4.78 3.27 -4.21
N ASP A 93 -6.07 3.49 -4.08
CA ASP A 93 -6.68 4.12 -2.93
C ASP A 93 -8.00 3.43 -2.63
N GLY A 94 -8.21 3.09 -1.37
CA GLY A 94 -9.43 2.44 -0.95
C GLY A 94 -9.75 2.69 0.50
N GLN A 95 -11.04 2.54 0.83
CA GLN A 95 -11.51 2.56 2.20
C GLN A 95 -11.70 1.12 2.66
N ALA A 96 -10.97 0.75 3.70
CA ALA A 96 -11.19 -0.48 4.44
C ALA A 96 -12.18 -0.20 5.57
N ASN A 97 -13.14 -1.11 5.74
CA ASN A 97 -14.08 -1.10 6.87
C ASN A 97 -14.09 -2.52 7.45
N ASP A 98 -13.65 -2.66 8.70
CA ASP A 98 -13.49 -3.95 9.38
C ASP A 98 -12.86 -5.03 8.47
N PHE A 99 -11.79 -4.66 7.76
CA PHE A 99 -11.16 -5.56 6.79
C PHE A 99 -10.30 -6.61 7.49
N LEU A 100 -10.73 -7.87 7.45
CA LEU A 100 -9.90 -9.03 7.78
C LEU A 100 -9.57 -9.83 6.51
N PRO A 101 -8.41 -10.49 6.44
CA PRO A 101 -8.07 -11.42 5.36
C PRO A 101 -9.13 -12.51 5.14
N ASP A 102 -9.87 -12.90 6.19
CA ASP A 102 -10.95 -13.89 6.16
C ASP A 102 -12.36 -13.30 6.06
N ASN A 103 -12.57 -12.03 6.42
CA ASN A 103 -13.89 -11.41 6.44
C ASN A 103 -13.75 -9.89 6.41
N GLY A 104 -14.07 -9.26 5.28
CA GLY A 104 -14.02 -7.82 5.20
C GLY A 104 -14.27 -7.28 3.82
N LEU A 105 -14.59 -5.99 3.77
CA LEU A 105 -14.80 -5.26 2.53
C LEU A 105 -13.71 -4.20 2.41
N TRP A 106 -12.85 -4.39 1.41
CA TRP A 106 -11.97 -3.33 0.95
C TRP A 106 -12.44 -2.83 -0.41
N GLN A 107 -12.99 -1.62 -0.41
CA GLN A 107 -13.39 -0.92 -1.62
C GLN A 107 -12.21 -0.10 -2.11
N TRP A 108 -11.59 -0.53 -3.20
CA TRP A 108 -10.43 0.15 -3.77
C TRP A 108 -10.70 0.63 -5.19
N ARG A 109 -10.04 1.74 -5.50
CA ARG A 109 -9.96 2.36 -6.81
C ARG A 109 -8.49 2.43 -7.15
N TYR A 110 -8.19 2.31 -8.42
CA TYR A 110 -6.84 2.39 -8.91
C TYR A 110 -6.85 3.32 -10.13
N TRP A 111 -5.83 4.16 -10.26
CA TRP A 111 -5.56 4.99 -11.43
C TRP A 111 -4.06 5.17 -11.60
N GLY A 112 -3.62 5.64 -12.77
CA GLY A 112 -2.20 5.80 -12.98
C GLY A 112 -1.86 6.23 -14.40
N LYS A 113 -0.56 6.28 -14.63
CA LYS A 113 0.02 6.90 -15.81
C LYS A 113 1.34 6.22 -16.14
N GLY A 114 1.66 6.22 -17.43
CA GLY A 114 2.96 5.77 -17.91
C GLY A 114 3.43 6.70 -19.03
N GLY A 115 4.74 6.85 -19.14
CA GLY A 115 5.39 7.57 -20.23
C GLY A 115 6.23 6.59 -21.04
N PHE A 116 5.92 6.43 -22.32
CA PHE A 116 6.73 5.68 -23.28
C PHE A 116 7.73 6.61 -23.96
N THR A 117 8.93 6.62 -23.38
CA THR A 117 10.06 7.46 -23.78
C THR A 117 10.42 7.33 -25.27
N PRO A 118 10.44 6.13 -25.90
CA PRO A 118 10.88 5.99 -27.29
C PRO A 118 10.02 6.75 -28.31
N MET A 119 8.74 7.00 -27.99
CA MET A 119 7.82 7.76 -28.85
C MET A 119 7.30 9.04 -28.20
N ASN A 120 7.87 9.49 -27.06
CA ASN A 120 7.34 10.58 -26.25
C ASN A 120 5.83 10.46 -25.97
N ALA A 121 5.32 9.23 -25.91
CA ALA A 121 3.90 8.99 -25.71
C ALA A 121 3.60 8.96 -24.21
N ARG A 122 2.53 9.61 -23.77
CA ARG A 122 2.05 9.55 -22.38
C ARG A 122 0.66 8.99 -22.38
N TRP A 123 0.43 7.94 -21.61
CA TRP A 123 -0.93 7.47 -21.35
C TRP A 123 -1.29 7.69 -19.89
N MET A 124 -2.57 7.97 -19.69
CA MET A 124 -3.22 7.95 -18.39
C MET A 124 -4.31 6.90 -18.51
N TRP A 125 -4.31 5.92 -17.62
CA TRP A 125 -5.46 5.06 -17.51
C TRP A 125 -6.43 5.74 -16.52
N PRO A 126 -7.62 6.13 -16.98
CA PRO A 126 -8.61 6.75 -16.11
C PRO A 126 -9.00 5.77 -15.02
N GLU A 127 -9.37 6.32 -13.87
CA GLU A 127 -9.75 5.54 -12.70
C GLU A 127 -10.70 4.39 -13.06
N LYS A 128 -10.27 3.16 -12.74
CA LYS A 128 -11.09 1.96 -12.91
C LYS A 128 -11.69 1.62 -11.55
N ALA A 129 -13.00 1.73 -11.43
CA ALA A 129 -13.72 1.44 -10.19
C ALA A 129 -14.23 -0.01 -10.14
N ASN A 130 -14.15 -0.56 -8.92
CA ASN A 130 -14.88 -1.71 -8.36
C ASN A 130 -14.20 -3.09 -8.44
N GLY A 131 -13.08 -3.22 -7.73
CA GLY A 131 -12.77 -4.48 -7.04
C GLY A 131 -13.31 -4.41 -5.62
N ALA A 132 -14.39 -5.13 -5.32
CA ALA A 132 -14.67 -5.51 -3.93
C ALA A 132 -13.97 -6.85 -3.73
N THR A 133 -12.89 -6.87 -2.96
CA THR A 133 -12.31 -8.15 -2.56
C THR A 133 -13.14 -8.67 -1.40
N ASN A 134 -14.10 -9.55 -1.72
CA ASN A 134 -14.71 -10.42 -0.72
C ASN A 134 -13.78 -11.63 -0.59
N SER A 135 -13.07 -11.73 0.52
CA SER A 135 -12.48 -13.00 0.92
C SER A 135 -13.59 -13.90 1.45
N SER A 136 -14.30 -14.56 0.55
CA SER A 136 -15.23 -15.63 0.91
C SER A 136 -14.49 -16.96 0.68
N SER A 137 -14.04 -17.60 1.76
CA SER A 137 -13.79 -19.05 1.75
C SER A 137 -15.07 -19.81 2.01
#